data_AF-A0A950T474-F1
#
_entry.id   AF-A0A950T474-F1
#
_cell.length_a   1.000
_cell.length_b   1.000
_cell.length_c   1.000
_cell.angle_alpha   90.00
_cell.angle_beta   90.00
_cell.angle_gamma   90.00
#
_symmetry.space_group_name_H-M   'P 1'
#
loop_
_entity.id
_entity.type
_entity.pdbx_description
1 polymer ?
#
loop_
_entity_poly.entity_id
_entity_poly.type
_entity_poly.pdbx_seq_one_letter_code
_entity_poly.pdbx_strand_id
1 'polypeptide(L)' 'MKISGSYIFQVPREKVFAALLDPAILKGAIPGCEAVWYPAEHDHMKVRLLTPVP' A
#
# COMPACT_ATOMS: atom_id res chain seq x y z
N MET A 1 -0.86 11.06 -12.81
CA MET A 1 0.26 10.13 -13.09
C MET A 1 -0.23 8.72 -12.76
N LYS A 2 -0.04 7.72 -13.65
CA LYS A 2 -0.49 6.34 -13.44
C LYS A 2 0.74 5.44 -13.32
N ILE A 3 0.96 4.86 -12.15
CA ILE A 3 2.06 3.94 -11.87
C ILE A 3 1.48 2.51 -11.85
N SER A 4 2.08 1.59 -12.59
CA SER A 4 1.68 0.18 -12.65
C SER A 4 2.92 -0.71 -12.54
N GLY A 5 2.79 -1.85 -11.86
CA GLY A 5 3.86 -2.84 -11.69
C GLY A 5 3.28 -4.23 -11.42
N SER A 6 4.08 -5.26 -11.63
CA SER A 6 3.70 -6.65 -11.32
C SER A 6 4.87 -7.34 -10.63
N TYR A 7 4.57 -8.15 -9.62
CA TYR A 7 5.55 -8.92 -8.86
C TYR A 7 4.94 -10.24 -8.38
N ILE A 8 5.71 -11.33 -8.44
CA ILE A 8 5.28 -12.66 -7.99
C ILE A 8 5.96 -12.99 -6.66
N PHE A 9 5.16 -13.13 -5.61
CA PHE A 9 5.62 -13.55 -4.29
C PHE A 9 5.73 -15.08 -4.20
N GLN A 10 6.88 -15.59 -3.74
CA GLN A 10 7.11 -17.03 -3.49
C GLN A 10 6.74 -17.42 -2.04
N VAL A 11 5.55 -17.03 -1.59
CA VAL A 11 5.04 -17.29 -0.22
C VAL A 11 3.53 -17.58 -0.27
N PRO A 12 2.92 -18.17 0.80
CA PRO A 12 1.49 -18.49 0.82
C PRO A 12 0.60 -17.28 0.53
N ARG A 13 -0.46 -17.52 -0.26
CA ARG A 13 -1.41 -16.48 -0.70
C ARG A 13 -2.00 -15.71 0.47
N GLU A 14 -2.41 -16.40 1.55
CA GLU A 14 -3.03 -15.72 2.70
C GLU A 14 -2.09 -14.71 3.35
N LYS A 15 -0.79 -15.03 3.43
CA LYS A 15 0.21 -14.10 3.98
C LYS A 15 0.36 -12.85 3.11
N VAL A 16 0.40 -13.03 1.78
CA VAL A 16 0.47 -11.91 0.84
C VAL A 16 -0.78 -11.04 0.95
N PHE A 17 -1.96 -11.68 0.97
CA PHE A 17 -3.23 -10.97 1.04
C PHE A 17 -3.37 -10.18 2.34
N ALA A 18 -3.01 -10.78 3.49
CA ALA A 18 -3.00 -10.09 4.77
C ALA A 18 -2.03 -8.89 4.77
N ALA A 19 -0.84 -9.06 4.19
CA ALA A 19 0.15 -7.98 4.09
C ALA A 19 -0.32 -6.82 3.19
N LEU A 20 -1.05 -7.11 2.11
CA LEU A 20 -1.63 -6.11 1.22
C LEU A 20 -2.84 -5.37 1.82
N LEU A 21 -3.36 -5.84 2.95
CA LEU A 21 -4.43 -5.18 3.71
C LEU A 21 -3.91 -4.55 5.01
N ASP A 22 -2.62 -4.64 5.30
CA ASP A 22 -2.02 -4.07 6.50
C ASP A 22 -1.45 -2.67 6.21
N PRO A 23 -2.03 -1.60 6.80
CA PRO A 23 -1.54 -0.24 6.62
C PRO A 23 -0.08 -0.04 7.03
N ALA A 24 0.37 -0.75 8.07
CA ALA A 24 1.73 -0.62 8.58
C ALA A 24 2.76 -1.20 7.60
N ILE A 25 2.43 -2.34 6.98
CA ILE A 25 3.26 -2.96 5.94
C ILE A 25 3.30 -2.07 4.70
N LEU A 26 2.14 -1.59 4.24
CA LEU A 26 2.05 -0.76 3.05
C LEU A 26 2.76 0.58 3.21
N LYS A 27 2.74 1.17 4.41
CA LYS A 27 3.49 2.39 4.70
C LYS A 27 5.00 2.22 4.47
N GLY A 28 5.56 1.07 4.83
CA GLY A 28 6.99 0.78 4.58
C GLY A 28 7.30 0.44 3.13
N ALA A 29 6.33 -0.09 2.38
CA ALA A 29 6.52 -0.52 1.01
C ALA A 29 6.34 0.60 -0.03
N ILE A 30 5.58 1.65 0.28
CA ILE A 30 5.29 2.74 -0.64
C ILE A 30 6.31 3.87 -0.46
N PRO A 31 7.15 4.18 -1.46
CA PRO A 31 8.13 5.25 -1.37
C PRO A 31 7.44 6.61 -1.14
N GLY A 32 7.96 7.40 -0.20
CA GLY A 32 7.41 8.72 0.13
C GLY A 32 6.08 8.67 0.90
N CYS A 33 5.69 7.51 1.43
CA CYS A 33 4.47 7.35 2.20
C CYS A 33 4.58 7.91 3.62
N GLU A 34 3.73 8.90 3.91
CA GLU A 34 3.68 9.56 5.22
C GLU A 34 2.61 8.90 6.12
N ALA A 35 1.44 8.63 5.54
CA ALA A 35 0.30 8.04 6.24
C ALA A 35 -0.51 7.10 5.35
N VAL A 36 -1.01 6.01 5.94
CA VAL A 36 -1.92 5.05 5.34
C VAL A 36 -3.05 4.82 6.32
N TRP A 37 -4.30 4.87 5.87
CA TRP A 37 -5.46 4.63 6.73
C TRP A 37 -6.68 4.11 5.96
N TYR A 38 -7.56 3.45 6.71
CA TYR A 38 -8.92 3.13 6.25
C TYR A 38 -9.85 4.27 6.68
N PRO A 39 -10.36 5.10 5.74
CA PRO A 39 -11.36 6.11 6.07
C PRO A 39 -12.66 5.43 6.51
N ALA A 40 -13.31 5.95 7.56
CA ALA A 40 -14.54 5.37 8.09
C ALA A 40 -15.72 5.40 7.09
N GLU A 41 -15.64 6.30 6.11
CA GLU A 41 -16.71 6.60 5.14
C GLU A 41 -16.54 5.91 3.78
N HIS A 42 -15.44 5.17 3.55
CA HIS A 42 -15.22 4.50 2.25
C HIS A 42 -14.58 3.12 2.39
N ASP A 43 -14.90 2.24 1.44
CA ASP A 43 -14.37 0.87 1.34
C ASP A 43 -12.97 0.79 0.67
N HIS A 44 -12.25 1.91 0.58
CA HIS A 44 -10.92 1.94 -0.03
C HIS A 44 -9.91 2.61 0.89
N MET A 45 -8.71 2.05 0.94
CA MET A 45 -7.60 2.59 1.71
C MET A 45 -7.08 3.88 1.08
N LYS A 46 -6.82 4.89 1.91
CA LYS A 46 -6.22 6.17 1.48
C LYS A 46 -4.76 6.25 1.93
N VAL A 47 -3.93 6.84 1.08
CA VAL A 47 -2.49 7.02 1.31
C VAL A 47 -2.12 8.48 1.09
N ARG A 48 -1.33 9.04 2.00
CA ARG A 48 -0.71 10.37 1.87
C ARG A 48 0.75 10.19 1.48
N LEU A 49 1.12 10.77 0.34
CA LEU A 49 2.47 10.77 -0.19
C LEU A 49 3.06 12.19 -0.11
N LEU A 50 4.35 12.30 0.23
CA LEU A 50 5.13 13.52 0.02
C LEU A 50 5.60 13.53 -1.44
N THR A 51 5.26 14.57 -2.20
CA THR A 51 5.81 14.78 -3.56
C THR A 51 7.10 15.62 -3.53
N PRO A 52 8.01 15.42 -4.51
CA PRO A 52 7.87 14.56 -5.68
C PRO A 52 8.54 13.19 -5.48
N VAL A 53 7.83 12.14 -5.90
CA VAL A 53 8.45 10.83 -6.18
C VAL A 53 9.44 11.07 -7.34
N PRO A 54 10.74 10.75 -7.19
CA PRO A 54 11.71 10.90 -8.26
C PRO A 54 11.41 10.00 -9.46
#